data_AF-A0A846P5S5-F1
#
_entry.id   AF-A0A846P5S5-F1
#
_cell.length_a   1.000
_cell.length_b   1.000
_cell.length_c   1.000
_cell.angle_alpha   90.00
_cell.angle_beta   90.00
_cell.angle_gamma   90.00
#
_symmetry.space_group_name_H-M   'P 1'
#
loop_
_entity.id
_entity.type
_entity.pdbx_description
1 polymer ?
#
loop_
_entity_poly.entity_id
_entity_poly.type
_entity_poly.pdbx_seq_one_letter_code
_entity_poly.pdbx_strand_id
1 'polypeptide(L)'
;MKPTKLIIPTIAILSLMLLNCSQSGPSITTDEVIVKADKLDVHFSRIRSFANTYVIFGGIEMNQSAAISKISLSGLEINIARSIYSRYPDFHMCKSPGAPLAQREVRDLDIVPANSNVMKNLKKTLALHKKSLEPDGKRVCVRLEGEVLKLKSAIVRQLNEDITSQLPPQVHHDYYLVESAEVIEFQEAIASN
;
A
#
# COMPACT_ATOMS: atom_id res chain seq x y z
N MET A 1 47.23 -24.71 -54.73
CA MET A 1 47.26 -23.72 -53.63
C MET A 1 45.81 -23.40 -53.26
N LYS A 2 45.46 -23.49 -51.97
CA LYS A 2 44.08 -23.40 -51.45
C LYS A 2 43.56 -21.95 -51.45
N PRO A 3 42.27 -21.70 -51.67
CA PRO A 3 41.67 -20.38 -51.50
C PRO A 3 41.41 -20.12 -50.00
N THR A 4 41.98 -19.02 -49.48
CA THR A 4 41.73 -18.54 -48.13
C THR A 4 40.41 -17.74 -48.14
N LYS A 5 39.36 -18.30 -47.53
CA LYS A 5 38.17 -17.54 -47.13
C LYS A 5 38.50 -16.73 -45.88
N LEU A 6 38.30 -15.42 -45.92
CA LEU A 6 38.30 -14.58 -44.71
C LEU A 6 36.86 -14.21 -44.34
N ILE A 7 36.59 -14.41 -43.06
CA ILE A 7 35.28 -14.36 -42.39
C ILE A 7 35.02 -12.93 -41.87
N ILE A 8 33.74 -12.61 -41.84
CA ILE A 8 32.99 -11.41 -41.40
C ILE A 8 33.45 -10.85 -40.03
N PRO A 9 33.17 -9.55 -39.75
CA PRO A 9 32.44 -9.30 -38.51
C PRO A 9 31.19 -8.46 -38.72
N THR A 10 30.13 -8.98 -38.11
CA THR A 10 28.77 -8.50 -37.98
C THR A 10 28.79 -7.31 -37.01
N ILE A 11 28.36 -6.14 -37.46
CA ILE A 11 28.06 -5.01 -36.56
C ILE A 11 26.57 -4.72 -36.73
N ALA A 12 25.75 -5.46 -35.98
CA ALA A 12 24.38 -5.08 -35.71
C ALA A 12 24.33 -4.60 -34.26
N ILE A 13 24.64 -3.32 -34.06
CA ILE A 13 24.37 -2.61 -32.81
C ILE A 13 22.86 -2.39 -32.78
N LEU A 14 22.13 -3.37 -32.27
CA LEU A 14 20.76 -3.17 -31.82
C LEU A 14 20.82 -3.08 -30.30
N SER A 15 21.30 -1.93 -29.81
CA SER A 15 20.97 -1.47 -28.46
C SER A 15 19.47 -1.18 -28.43
N LEU A 16 18.70 -2.26 -28.31
CA LEU A 16 17.29 -2.19 -27.94
C LEU A 16 17.29 -1.63 -26.52
N MET A 17 17.10 -0.32 -26.41
CA MET A 17 16.80 0.32 -25.14
C MET A 17 15.55 -0.34 -24.58
N LEU A 18 15.78 -1.30 -23.68
CA LEU A 18 14.82 -1.71 -22.67
C LEU A 18 14.61 -0.50 -21.75
N LEU A 19 13.83 0.47 -22.23
CA LEU A 19 12.98 1.28 -21.38
C LEU A 19 11.90 0.35 -20.82
N ASN A 20 12.34 -0.57 -19.95
CA ASN A 20 11.53 -0.95 -18.82
C ASN A 20 11.28 0.37 -18.09
N CYS A 21 10.16 1.03 -18.38
CA CYS A 21 9.48 1.89 -17.43
C CYS A 21 9.14 1.00 -16.23
N SER A 22 10.17 0.72 -15.42
CA SER A 22 10.02 0.31 -14.05
C SER A 22 8.99 1.27 -13.48
N GLN A 23 7.89 0.72 -12.95
CA GLN A 23 6.98 1.46 -12.10
C GLN A 23 7.84 2.06 -10.99
N SER A 24 8.30 3.29 -11.21
CA SER A 24 9.10 4.01 -10.24
C SER A 24 8.16 4.20 -9.06
N GLY A 25 8.60 3.74 -7.89
CA GLY A 25 7.89 4.02 -6.66
C GLY A 25 7.70 5.53 -6.46
N PRO A 26 7.01 5.94 -5.39
CA PRO A 26 6.88 7.35 -5.08
C PRO A 26 8.26 8.04 -5.05
N SER A 27 8.32 9.29 -5.50
CA SER A 27 9.47 10.14 -5.24
C SER A 27 9.32 10.72 -3.85
N ILE A 28 10.25 10.42 -2.94
CA ILE A 28 10.17 10.80 -1.53
C ILE A 28 11.31 11.78 -1.22
N THR A 29 10.95 12.91 -0.63
CA THR A 29 11.87 13.91 -0.09
C THR A 29 11.57 14.13 1.39
N THR A 30 12.32 15.00 2.07
CA THR A 30 12.09 15.31 3.50
C THR A 30 10.68 15.80 3.78
N ASP A 31 10.10 16.63 2.91
CA ASP A 31 8.83 17.32 3.19
C ASP A 31 7.67 16.84 2.29
N GLU A 32 7.99 16.20 1.17
CA GLU A 32 7.02 15.90 0.11
C GLU A 32 7.16 14.47 -0.42
N VAL A 33 6.00 13.87 -0.73
CA VAL A 33 5.88 12.62 -1.47
C VAL A 33 5.14 12.90 -2.77
N ILE A 34 5.71 12.46 -3.90
CA ILE A 34 5.10 12.60 -5.22
C ILE A 34 4.76 11.23 -5.77
N VAL A 35 3.48 11.00 -6.06
CA VAL A 35 2.96 9.76 -6.65
C VAL A 35 2.53 10.03 -8.09
N LYS A 36 3.03 9.21 -9.01
CA LYS A 36 2.60 9.24 -10.42
C LYS A 36 1.35 8.37 -10.59
N ALA A 37 0.22 9.01 -10.89
CA ALA A 37 -1.06 8.35 -11.13
C ALA A 37 -1.55 8.70 -12.54
N ASP A 38 -1.36 7.77 -13.49
CA ASP A 38 -1.61 8.00 -14.91
C ASP A 38 -0.93 9.29 -15.43
N LYS A 39 -1.71 10.29 -15.84
CA LYS A 39 -1.23 11.60 -16.30
C LYS A 39 -0.97 12.61 -15.17
N LEU A 40 -1.27 12.25 -13.93
CA LEU A 40 -1.14 13.12 -12.77
C LEU A 40 0.18 12.89 -12.03
N ASP A 41 0.76 13.97 -11.56
CA ASP A 41 1.71 14.00 -10.46
C ASP A 41 0.95 14.48 -9.21
N VAL A 42 0.77 13.59 -8.24
CA VAL A 42 0.03 13.86 -7.01
C VAL A 42 1.02 14.11 -5.89
N HIS A 43 0.97 15.31 -5.34
CA HIS A 43 1.87 15.80 -4.30
C HIS A 43 1.20 15.71 -2.94
N PHE A 44 1.95 15.18 -1.98
CA PHE A 44 1.53 15.05 -0.60
C PHE A 44 2.48 15.76 0.33
N SER A 45 1.94 16.45 1.33
CA SER A 45 2.69 16.86 2.50
C SER A 45 2.75 15.72 3.51
N ARG A 46 3.92 15.53 4.12
CA ARG A 46 4.13 14.63 5.26
C ARG A 46 3.66 15.32 6.54
N ILE A 47 2.71 14.73 7.26
CA ILE A 47 2.04 15.39 8.40
C ILE A 47 2.61 14.92 9.74
N ARG A 48 2.64 13.61 9.96
CA ARG A 48 3.15 13.00 11.19
C ARG A 48 3.57 11.56 10.95
N SER A 49 4.58 11.11 11.67
CA SER A 49 4.97 9.71 11.72
C SER A 49 3.93 8.87 12.47
N PHE A 50 3.81 7.60 12.10
CA PHE A 50 3.01 6.62 12.80
C PHE A 50 3.74 5.27 12.84
N ALA A 51 3.41 4.46 13.84
CA ALA A 51 3.91 3.11 14.03
C ALA A 51 2.83 2.33 14.78
N ASN A 52 1.94 1.69 14.03
CA ASN A 52 0.73 1.08 14.57
C ASN A 52 0.58 -0.35 14.04
N THR A 53 0.03 -1.22 14.88
CA THR A 53 -0.36 -2.58 14.49
C THR A 53 -1.86 -2.61 14.26
N TYR A 54 -2.28 -3.26 13.18
CA TYR A 54 -3.68 -3.37 12.77
C TYR A 54 -4.09 -4.83 12.60
N VAL A 55 -5.28 -5.16 13.07
CA VAL A 55 -6.00 -6.39 12.71
C VAL A 55 -6.68 -6.16 11.36
N ILE A 56 -6.45 -7.04 10.39
CA ILE A 56 -6.96 -6.86 9.03
C ILE A 56 -8.33 -7.52 8.85
N PHE A 57 -9.29 -6.70 8.42
CA PHE A 57 -10.68 -7.10 8.13
C PHE A 57 -10.97 -7.21 6.63
N GLY A 58 -10.11 -6.64 5.80
CA GLY A 58 -10.26 -6.64 4.35
C GLY A 58 -9.15 -5.86 3.68
N GLY A 59 -9.22 -5.81 2.36
CA GLY A 59 -8.36 -4.95 1.57
C GLY A 59 -8.30 -5.36 0.11
N ILE A 60 -7.78 -4.46 -0.70
CA ILE A 60 -7.74 -4.59 -2.15
C ILE A 60 -6.43 -4.02 -2.70
N GLU A 61 -5.89 -4.68 -3.72
CA GLU A 61 -4.82 -4.13 -4.54
C GLU A 61 -5.43 -3.30 -5.68
N MET A 62 -4.98 -2.06 -5.82
CA MET A 62 -5.44 -1.14 -6.85
C MET A 62 -4.57 -1.29 -8.10
N ASN A 63 -5.09 -2.03 -9.09
CA ASN A 63 -4.37 -2.32 -10.33
C ASN A 63 -4.51 -1.22 -11.41
N GLN A 64 -5.29 -0.17 -11.14
CA GLN A 64 -5.53 0.91 -12.10
C GLN A 64 -4.35 1.87 -12.16
N SER A 65 -3.94 2.29 -13.36
CA SER A 65 -2.84 3.25 -13.55
C SER A 65 -3.10 4.58 -12.86
N ALA A 66 -4.37 5.00 -12.80
CA ALA A 66 -4.84 6.22 -12.16
C ALA A 66 -4.97 6.11 -10.63
N ALA A 67 -4.74 4.95 -10.03
CA ALA A 67 -4.84 4.80 -8.58
C ALA A 67 -3.64 5.46 -7.88
N ILE A 68 -3.98 6.40 -6.98
CA ILE A 68 -3.04 7.11 -6.11
C ILE A 68 -2.46 6.14 -5.08
N SER A 69 -3.31 5.52 -4.27
CA SER A 69 -2.94 4.39 -3.41
C SER A 69 -2.78 3.13 -4.25
N LYS A 70 -1.84 2.26 -3.89
CA LYS A 70 -1.64 0.98 -4.57
C LYS A 70 -2.31 -0.18 -3.86
N ILE A 71 -2.53 -0.04 -2.56
CA ILE A 71 -3.25 -0.97 -1.71
C ILE A 71 -4.14 -0.16 -0.78
N SER A 72 -5.35 -0.63 -0.55
CA SER A 72 -6.20 -0.18 0.55
C SER A 72 -6.42 -1.34 1.51
N LEU A 73 -6.15 -1.13 2.81
CA LEU A 73 -6.37 -2.12 3.87
C LEU A 73 -7.47 -1.65 4.81
N SER A 74 -8.47 -2.48 5.06
CA SER A 74 -9.45 -2.21 6.12
C SER A 74 -8.90 -2.76 7.42
N GLY A 75 -8.38 -1.86 8.27
CA GLY A 75 -7.66 -2.19 9.50
C GLY A 75 -8.37 -1.70 10.76
N LEU A 76 -8.26 -2.49 11.83
CA LEU A 76 -8.62 -2.07 13.19
C LEU A 76 -7.35 -1.99 14.04
N GLU A 77 -7.06 -0.83 14.62
CA GLU A 77 -5.88 -0.67 15.49
C GLU A 77 -5.87 -1.67 16.65
N ILE A 78 -4.70 -2.23 16.94
CA ILE A 78 -4.55 -3.36 17.89
C ILE A 78 -5.01 -3.00 19.30
N ASN A 79 -4.83 -1.75 19.74
CA ASN A 79 -5.25 -1.29 21.06
C ASN A 79 -6.78 -1.32 21.20
N ILE A 80 -7.49 -0.92 20.14
CA ILE A 80 -8.95 -0.98 20.08
C ILE A 80 -9.40 -2.44 19.99
N ALA A 81 -8.76 -3.22 19.12
CA ALA A 81 -9.03 -4.64 18.98
C ALA A 81 -8.89 -5.39 20.32
N ARG A 82 -7.84 -5.11 21.10
CA ARG A 82 -7.59 -5.67 22.44
C ARG A 82 -8.72 -5.34 23.41
N SER A 83 -9.16 -4.07 23.43
CA SER A 83 -10.27 -3.62 24.27
C SER A 83 -11.58 -4.38 23.95
N ILE A 84 -11.88 -4.56 22.66
CA ILE A 84 -13.07 -5.32 22.23
C ILE A 84 -12.90 -6.82 22.55
N TYR A 85 -11.73 -7.40 22.22
CA TYR A 85 -11.40 -8.81 22.41
C TYR A 85 -11.55 -9.27 23.87
N SER A 86 -11.19 -8.41 24.84
CA SER A 86 -11.31 -8.71 26.27
C SER A 86 -12.74 -9.06 26.71
N ARG A 87 -13.75 -8.57 25.98
CA ARG A 87 -15.19 -8.83 26.23
C ARG A 87 -15.80 -9.76 25.20
N TYR A 88 -15.32 -9.69 23.96
CA TYR A 88 -15.85 -10.44 22.82
C TYR A 88 -14.69 -11.05 22.01
N PRO A 89 -14.14 -12.21 22.40
CA PRO A 89 -13.02 -12.83 21.70
C PRO A 89 -13.31 -13.16 20.22
N ASP A 90 -14.60 -13.33 19.91
CA ASP A 90 -15.15 -13.64 18.59
C ASP A 90 -15.61 -12.39 17.82
N PHE A 91 -15.25 -11.17 18.24
CA PHE A 91 -15.73 -9.90 17.64
C PHE A 91 -15.55 -9.78 16.12
N HIS A 92 -14.66 -10.60 15.56
CA HIS A 92 -14.38 -10.70 14.15
C HIS A 92 -15.39 -11.54 13.36
N MET A 93 -16.31 -12.24 14.04
CA MET A 93 -17.38 -13.04 13.44
C MET A 93 -18.62 -12.16 13.28
N CYS A 94 -19.28 -12.19 12.12
CA CYS A 94 -20.44 -11.34 11.85
C CYS A 94 -21.60 -11.49 12.85
N LYS A 95 -21.73 -12.66 13.49
CA LYS A 95 -22.78 -12.94 14.50
C LYS A 95 -22.37 -12.55 15.92
N SER A 96 -21.12 -12.15 16.16
CA SER A 96 -20.65 -11.76 17.49
C SER A 96 -21.26 -10.41 17.89
N PRO A 97 -21.68 -10.24 19.16
CA PRO A 97 -22.04 -8.93 19.70
C PRO A 97 -20.90 -7.90 19.63
N GLY A 98 -19.64 -8.35 19.49
CA GLY A 98 -18.48 -7.48 19.31
C GLY A 98 -18.31 -6.93 17.89
N ALA A 99 -18.94 -7.53 16.88
CA ALA A 99 -18.75 -7.13 15.48
C ALA A 99 -19.19 -5.69 15.19
N PRO A 100 -20.34 -5.20 15.68
CA PRO A 100 -20.73 -3.80 15.51
C PRO A 100 -19.80 -2.80 16.22
N LEU A 101 -19.07 -3.23 17.26
CA LEU A 101 -18.06 -2.40 17.92
C LEU A 101 -16.83 -2.27 17.02
N ALA A 102 -16.33 -3.39 16.49
CA ALA A 102 -15.18 -3.38 15.61
C ALA A 102 -15.48 -2.65 14.29
N GLN A 103 -16.63 -2.89 13.67
CA GLN A 103 -17.01 -2.27 12.40
C GLN A 103 -16.98 -0.74 12.46
N ARG A 104 -17.37 -0.14 13.59
CA ARG A 104 -17.35 1.33 13.76
C ARG A 104 -15.94 1.91 13.86
N GLU A 105 -14.97 1.09 14.23
CA GLU A 105 -13.59 1.50 14.47
C GLU A 105 -12.63 1.05 13.36
N VAL A 106 -13.06 0.14 12.48
CA VAL A 106 -12.32 -0.19 11.25
C VAL A 106 -12.20 1.08 10.39
N ARG A 107 -11.00 1.27 9.85
CA ARG A 107 -10.67 2.35 8.93
C ARG A 107 -10.01 1.77 7.69
N ASP A 108 -10.27 2.39 6.55
CA ASP A 108 -9.53 2.11 5.33
C ASP A 108 -8.23 2.90 5.34
N LEU A 109 -7.13 2.18 5.10
CA LEU A 109 -5.77 2.69 5.03
C LEU A 109 -5.35 2.69 3.57
N ASP A 110 -5.44 3.85 2.94
CA ASP A 110 -5.03 4.05 1.55
C ASP A 110 -3.52 4.26 1.48
N ILE A 111 -2.82 3.18 1.10
CA ILE A 111 -1.37 3.05 1.26
C ILE A 111 -0.63 3.39 -0.03
N VAL A 112 0.37 4.26 0.13
CA VAL A 112 1.45 4.53 -0.81
C VAL A 112 2.69 3.78 -0.30
N PRO A 113 3.08 2.62 -0.88
CA PRO A 113 4.25 1.90 -0.44
C PRO A 113 5.53 2.65 -0.83
N ALA A 114 6.44 2.87 0.12
CA ALA A 114 7.69 3.60 -0.13
C ALA A 114 8.63 2.87 -1.12
N ASN A 115 8.57 1.54 -1.16
CA ASN A 115 9.38 0.72 -2.04
C ASN A 115 8.73 -0.64 -2.37
N SER A 116 9.36 -1.39 -3.26
CA SER A 116 8.88 -2.69 -3.73
C SER A 116 8.85 -3.78 -2.63
N ASN A 117 9.71 -3.69 -1.62
CA ASN A 117 9.72 -4.61 -0.50
C ASN A 117 8.49 -4.41 0.41
N VAL A 118 8.15 -3.16 0.73
CA VAL A 118 6.91 -2.82 1.44
C VAL A 118 5.70 -3.34 0.65
N MET A 119 5.65 -3.06 -0.65
CA MET A 119 4.58 -3.53 -1.52
C MET A 119 4.43 -5.06 -1.49
N LYS A 120 5.55 -5.80 -1.56
CA LYS A 120 5.56 -7.27 -1.45
C LYS A 120 4.97 -7.75 -0.12
N ASN A 121 5.31 -7.11 1.00
CA ASN A 121 4.80 -7.47 2.32
C ASN A 121 3.31 -7.15 2.48
N LEU A 122 2.84 -6.03 1.95
CA LEU A 122 1.42 -5.68 1.92
C LEU A 122 0.61 -6.70 1.08
N LYS A 123 1.13 -7.11 -0.09
CA LYS A 123 0.51 -8.18 -0.90
C LYS A 123 0.47 -9.51 -0.15
N LYS A 124 1.55 -9.87 0.56
CA LYS A 124 1.58 -11.05 1.43
C LYS A 124 0.50 -10.97 2.51
N THR A 125 0.32 -9.81 3.12
CA THR A 125 -0.72 -9.55 4.13
C THR A 125 -2.12 -9.80 3.55
N LEU A 126 -2.43 -9.25 2.38
CA LEU A 126 -3.70 -9.49 1.68
C LEU A 126 -3.91 -10.97 1.35
N ALA A 127 -2.88 -11.67 0.87
CA ALA A 127 -2.96 -13.09 0.54
C ALA A 127 -3.20 -13.95 1.79
N LEU A 128 -2.54 -13.65 2.90
CA LEU A 128 -2.77 -14.33 4.18
C LEU A 128 -4.17 -14.05 4.71
N HIS A 129 -4.65 -12.81 4.60
CA HIS A 129 -6.01 -12.46 5.04
C HIS A 129 -7.05 -13.25 4.23
N LYS A 130 -6.90 -13.35 2.90
CA LYS A 130 -7.81 -14.17 2.08
C LYS A 130 -7.84 -15.64 2.52
N LYS A 131 -6.68 -16.23 2.84
CA LYS A 131 -6.59 -17.58 3.40
C LYS A 131 -7.22 -17.69 4.79
N SER A 132 -7.15 -16.63 5.59
CA SER A 132 -7.73 -16.60 6.94
C SER A 132 -9.27 -16.61 6.99
N LEU A 133 -9.93 -16.51 5.84
CA LEU A 133 -11.38 -16.62 5.74
C LEU A 133 -11.86 -18.08 5.68
N GLU A 134 -10.93 -19.04 5.56
CA GLU A 134 -11.22 -20.47 5.66
C GLU A 134 -11.57 -20.88 7.10
N PRO A 135 -12.25 -22.02 7.34
CA PRO A 135 -12.81 -22.39 8.66
C PRO A 135 -11.84 -22.39 9.85
N ASP A 136 -10.53 -22.55 9.62
CA ASP A 136 -9.48 -22.54 10.65
C ASP A 136 -8.49 -21.37 10.49
N GLY A 137 -8.89 -20.36 9.73
CA GLY A 137 -8.06 -19.23 9.37
C GLY A 137 -7.69 -18.35 10.57
N LYS A 138 -6.40 -18.30 10.89
CA LYS A 138 -5.87 -17.37 11.91
C LYS A 138 -6.01 -15.93 11.45
N ARG A 139 -6.41 -15.04 12.35
CA ARG A 139 -6.46 -13.60 12.09
C ARG A 139 -5.07 -13.06 11.74
N VAL A 140 -5.04 -12.15 10.77
CA VAL A 140 -3.83 -11.54 10.25
C VAL A 140 -3.71 -10.15 10.85
N CYS A 141 -2.58 -9.89 11.51
CA CYS A 141 -2.17 -8.57 11.92
C CYS A 141 -1.03 -8.07 11.04
N VAL A 142 -0.93 -6.76 10.89
CA VAL A 142 0.21 -6.11 10.24
C VAL A 142 0.64 -4.91 11.07
N ARG A 143 1.94 -4.80 11.35
CA ARG A 143 2.57 -3.59 11.87
C ARG A 143 3.03 -2.75 10.70
N LEU A 144 2.61 -1.49 10.71
CA LEU A 144 2.90 -0.51 9.68
C LEU A 144 3.62 0.66 10.32
N GLU A 145 4.69 1.11 9.68
CA GLU A 145 5.44 2.30 10.07
C GLU A 145 5.65 3.20 8.86
N GLY A 146 5.59 4.50 9.09
CA GLY A 146 5.76 5.51 8.06
C GLY A 146 5.07 6.80 8.48
N GLU A 147 4.35 7.44 7.55
CA GLU A 147 3.74 8.75 7.78
C GLU A 147 2.36 8.91 7.19
N VAL A 148 1.57 9.75 7.87
CA VAL A 148 0.31 10.25 7.35
C VAL A 148 0.59 11.33 6.32
N LEU A 149 -0.02 11.18 5.15
CA LEU A 149 0.08 12.08 4.01
C LEU A 149 -1.21 12.88 3.85
N LYS A 150 -1.08 14.18 3.60
CA LYS A 150 -2.20 15.03 3.17
C LYS A 150 -2.00 15.46 1.73
N LEU A 151 -3.05 15.31 0.92
CA LEU A 151 -3.05 15.80 -0.45
C LEU A 151 -2.79 17.31 -0.44
N LYS A 152 -1.73 17.73 -1.14
CA LYS A 152 -1.32 19.13 -1.29
C LYS A 152 -1.72 19.64 -2.67
N SER A 153 -1.36 18.90 -3.72
CA SER A 153 -1.77 19.22 -5.08
C SER A 153 -1.84 18.00 -6.00
N ALA A 154 -2.53 18.13 -7.13
CA ALA A 154 -2.58 17.15 -8.21
C ALA A 154 -2.39 17.87 -9.54
N ILE A 155 -1.23 17.65 -10.17
CA ILE A 155 -0.80 18.36 -11.37
C ILE A 155 -0.97 17.48 -12.61
N VAL A 156 -1.65 17.97 -13.64
CA VAL A 156 -1.71 17.33 -14.96
C VAL A 156 -0.39 17.54 -15.67
N ARG A 157 0.44 16.50 -15.77
CA ARG A 157 1.85 16.61 -16.21
C ARG A 157 2.03 17.26 -17.59
N GLN A 158 1.10 17.03 -18.51
CA GLN A 158 1.18 17.57 -19.88
C GLN A 158 0.81 19.05 -19.96
N LEU A 159 -0.05 19.52 -19.06
CA LEU A 159 -0.60 20.87 -19.08
C LEU A 159 0.03 21.76 -17.99
N ASN A 160 0.74 21.16 -17.03
CA ASN A 160 1.23 21.80 -15.82
C ASN A 160 0.10 22.55 -15.08
N GLU A 161 -1.10 21.97 -15.08
CA GLU A 161 -2.31 22.54 -14.48
C GLU A 161 -2.62 21.82 -13.16
N ASP A 162 -2.89 22.59 -12.10
CA ASP A 162 -3.35 22.06 -10.82
C ASP A 162 -4.87 21.85 -10.84
N ILE A 163 -5.29 20.60 -10.72
CA ILE A 163 -6.70 20.20 -10.73
C ILE A 163 -7.22 19.80 -9.35
N THR A 164 -6.50 20.12 -8.27
CA THR A 164 -6.82 19.65 -6.91
C THR A 164 -8.23 20.00 -6.47
N SER A 165 -8.71 21.21 -6.79
CA SER A 165 -10.07 21.65 -6.47
C SER A 165 -11.15 20.96 -7.29
N GLN A 166 -10.78 20.29 -8.38
CA GLN A 166 -11.67 19.57 -9.29
C GLN A 166 -11.75 18.07 -8.92
N LEU A 167 -10.90 17.61 -8.01
CA LEU A 167 -10.92 16.22 -7.57
C LEU A 167 -12.17 15.91 -6.74
N PRO A 168 -12.71 14.68 -6.83
CA PRO A 168 -13.84 14.28 -6.00
C PRO A 168 -13.52 14.39 -4.50
N PRO A 169 -14.50 14.74 -3.64
CA PRO A 169 -14.29 14.87 -2.19
C PRO A 169 -13.64 13.66 -1.52
N GLN A 170 -13.97 12.45 -2.01
CA GLN A 170 -13.36 11.20 -1.54
C GLN A 170 -11.84 11.13 -1.73
N VAL A 171 -11.20 12.00 -2.51
CA VAL A 171 -9.73 12.01 -2.68
C VAL A 171 -9.03 12.88 -1.62
N HIS A 172 -9.76 13.68 -0.83
CA HIS A 172 -9.19 14.61 0.15
C HIS A 172 -9.00 14.01 1.57
N HIS A 173 -9.10 12.69 1.69
CA HIS A 173 -8.81 11.96 2.92
C HIS A 173 -7.29 11.80 3.14
N ASP A 174 -6.91 11.19 4.25
CA ASP A 174 -5.52 10.97 4.60
C ASP A 174 -5.00 9.70 3.91
N TYR A 175 -3.82 9.82 3.31
CA TYR A 175 -3.09 8.68 2.73
C TYR A 175 -1.98 8.26 3.69
N TYR A 176 -1.41 7.07 3.48
CA TYR A 176 -0.35 6.55 4.34
C TYR A 176 0.87 6.20 3.50
N LEU A 177 1.95 6.96 3.64
CA LEU A 177 3.27 6.49 3.21
C LEU A 177 3.66 5.38 4.16
N VAL A 178 3.86 4.17 3.63
CA VAL A 178 4.33 3.03 4.43
C VAL A 178 5.76 2.72 4.05
N GLU A 179 6.65 2.83 5.01
CA GLU A 179 8.09 2.61 4.88
C GLU A 179 8.50 1.22 5.39
N SER A 180 7.73 0.68 6.35
CA SER A 180 7.87 -0.68 6.85
C SER A 180 6.50 -1.35 7.00
N ALA A 181 6.44 -2.63 6.62
CA ALA A 181 5.26 -3.47 6.79
C ALA A 181 5.69 -4.88 7.21
N GLU A 182 5.20 -5.32 8.36
CA GLU A 182 5.52 -6.61 8.96
C GLU A 182 4.24 -7.36 9.36
N VAL A 183 4.12 -8.62 8.95
CA VAL A 183 3.00 -9.47 9.38
C VAL A 183 3.29 -10.01 10.76
N ILE A 184 2.35 -9.84 11.69
CA ILE A 184 2.46 -10.29 13.08
C ILE A 184 1.34 -11.30 13.36
N GLU A 185 1.62 -12.30 14.21
CA GLU A 185 0.58 -13.20 14.68
C GLU A 185 -0.42 -12.47 15.60
N PHE A 186 -1.71 -12.75 15.44
CA PHE A 186 -2.74 -12.08 16.23
C PHE A 186 -2.58 -12.25 17.74
N GLN A 187 -2.18 -13.45 18.20
CA GLN A 187 -1.99 -13.72 19.62
C GLN A 187 -0.82 -12.91 20.19
N GLU A 188 0.28 -12.81 19.44
CA GLU A 188 1.42 -11.97 19.79
C GLU A 188 1.03 -10.48 19.85
N ALA A 189 0.28 -10.01 18.85
CA ALA A 189 -0.16 -8.62 18.75
C ALA A 189 -1.11 -8.22 19.89
N ILE A 190 -2.03 -9.10 20.29
CA ILE A 190 -2.93 -8.84 21.42
C ILE A 190 -2.19 -8.88 22.77
N ALA A 191 -1.16 -9.73 22.91
CA ALA A 191 -0.40 -9.88 24.15
C ALA A 191 0.67 -8.78 24.39
N SER A 192 1.10 -8.07 23.35
CA SER A 192 2.15 -7.05 23.45
C SER A 192 1.62 -5.76 24.10
N ASN A 193 2.23 -5.29 25.20
CA ASN A 193 1.81 -4.05 25.89
C ASN A 193 1.98 -2.81 25.02
#